data_AF-A0A7R9M734-F1
#
_entry.id   AF-A0A7R9M734-F1
#
_cell.length_a   1.000
_cell.length_b   1.000
_cell.length_c   1.000
_cell.angle_alpha   90.00
_cell.angle_beta   90.00
_cell.angle_gamma   90.00
#
_symmetry.space_group_name_H-M   'P 1'
#
loop_
_entity.id
_entity.type
_entity.pdbx_description
1 polymer ?
#
loop_
_entity_poly.entity_id
_entity_poly.type
_entity_poly.pdbx_seq_one_letter_code
_entity_poly.pdbx_strand_id
1 'polypeptide(L)'
;MSSIPCHSLLYTWVSAGQYGTGSRRDQYLNACRAACLEAIKYLNDKCSAIDGVIHAITSLEDNDVTNAGLGSNLNLNGCVECDASLMDGRSLDWGAVGALQGIKNPIKAAEC
;
A
#
# COMPACT_ATOMS: atom_id res chain seq x y z
N MET A 1 -0.55 -26.95 25.53
CA MET A 1 0.15 -26.32 24.39
C MET A 1 -0.30 -24.87 24.33
N SER A 2 0.43 -23.99 25.02
CA SER A 2 0.15 -22.55 25.02
C SER A 2 0.51 -21.95 23.67
N SER A 3 -0.47 -21.40 22.97
CA SER A 3 -0.29 -20.62 21.75
C SER A 3 0.73 -19.51 22.01
N ILE A 4 1.88 -19.55 21.33
CA ILE A 4 2.82 -18.43 21.35
C ILE A 4 2.08 -17.21 20.81
N PRO A 5 2.05 -16.06 21.51
CA PRO A 5 1.43 -14.87 20.99
C PRO A 5 2.13 -14.46 19.68
N CYS A 6 1.39 -14.48 18.59
CA CYS A 6 1.85 -13.98 17.30
C CYS A 6 1.85 -12.45 17.39
N HIS A 7 3.03 -11.86 17.54
CA HIS A 7 3.21 -10.42 17.53
C HIS A 7 3.52 -9.99 16.11
N SER A 8 2.60 -9.27 15.48
CA SER A 8 2.77 -8.69 14.16
C SER A 8 3.06 -7.20 14.28
N LEU A 9 4.04 -6.70 13.54
CA LEU A 9 4.36 -5.28 13.42
C LEU A 9 4.17 -4.86 11.97
N LEU A 10 3.52 -3.73 11.76
CA LEU A 10 3.32 -3.13 10.44
C LEU A 10 3.71 -1.66 10.48
N TYR A 11 4.32 -1.19 9.40
CA TYR A 11 4.67 0.20 9.18
C TYR A 11 4.26 0.61 7.77
N THR A 12 3.58 1.74 7.64
CA THR A 12 3.19 2.33 6.35
C THR A 12 3.79 3.71 6.21
N TRP A 13 4.16 4.04 4.97
CA TRP A 13 4.71 5.33 4.61
C TRP A 13 4.09 5.80 3.30
N VAL A 14 3.72 7.07 3.21
CA VAL A 14 2.96 7.61 2.06
C VAL A 14 3.84 8.40 1.09
N SER A 15 4.81 9.15 1.59
CA SER A 15 5.70 9.97 0.75
C SER A 15 6.85 10.55 1.55
N ALA A 16 7.93 10.96 0.89
CA ALA A 16 8.90 11.92 1.43
C ALA A 16 8.70 13.26 0.72
N GLY A 17 8.57 14.36 1.46
CA GLY A 17 8.46 15.68 0.85
C GLY A 17 7.72 16.69 1.73
N GLN A 18 7.25 17.75 1.09
CA GLN A 18 6.50 18.80 1.76
C GLN A 18 5.02 18.45 1.84
N TYR A 19 4.52 18.20 3.04
CA TYR A 19 3.12 17.87 3.29
C TYR A 19 2.17 19.09 3.31
N GLY A 20 2.63 20.24 2.80
CA GLY A 20 1.90 21.50 2.84
C GLY A 20 1.63 22.03 4.25
N THR A 21 0.75 23.02 4.35
CA THR A 21 0.24 23.58 5.62
C THR A 21 -1.25 23.23 5.78
N GLY A 22 -1.77 23.33 7.01
CA GLY A 22 -3.19 23.06 7.29
C GLY A 22 -3.54 21.57 7.36
N SER A 23 -4.75 21.20 6.91
CA SER A 23 -5.35 19.87 7.08
C SER A 23 -4.72 18.75 6.23
N ARG A 24 -3.82 19.08 5.31
CA ARG A 24 -3.23 18.11 4.37
C ARG A 24 -2.37 17.08 5.08
N ARG A 25 -1.64 17.50 6.12
CA ARG A 25 -0.90 16.58 7.01
C ARG A 25 -1.84 15.56 7.67
N ASP A 26 -3.00 16.01 8.14
CA ASP A 26 -3.97 15.14 8.81
C ASP A 26 -4.57 14.12 7.84
N GLN A 27 -4.78 14.51 6.57
CA GLN A 27 -5.21 13.59 5.52
C GLN A 27 -4.19 12.46 5.30
N TYR A 28 -2.90 12.78 5.22
CA TYR A 28 -1.83 11.77 5.10
C TYR A 28 -1.75 10.85 6.32
N LEU A 29 -1.86 11.40 7.53
CA LEU A 29 -1.88 10.60 8.75
C LEU A 29 -3.11 9.68 8.81
N ASN A 30 -4.26 10.16 8.37
CA ASN A 30 -5.48 9.36 8.29
C ASN A 30 -5.37 8.25 7.24
N ALA A 31 -4.72 8.51 6.10
CA ALA A 31 -4.44 7.49 5.08
C ALA A 31 -3.54 6.38 5.63
N CYS A 32 -2.42 6.73 6.29
CA CYS A 32 -1.55 5.76 6.97
C CYS A 32 -2.34 4.94 8.01
N ARG A 33 -3.15 5.62 8.82
CA ARG A 33 -3.94 4.97 9.87
C ARG A 33 -4.93 3.96 9.27
N ALA A 34 -5.63 4.35 8.20
CA ALA A 34 -6.57 3.47 7.50
C ALA A 34 -5.83 2.25 6.93
N ALA A 35 -4.70 2.44 6.25
CA ALA A 35 -3.89 1.36 5.70
C ALA A 35 -3.42 0.37 6.78
N CYS A 36 -2.93 0.87 7.93
CA CYS A 36 -2.56 0.02 9.06
C CYS A 36 -3.76 -0.77 9.60
N LEU A 37 -4.94 -0.13 9.74
CA LEU A 37 -6.13 -0.79 10.24
C LEU A 37 -6.63 -1.88 9.28
N GLU A 38 -6.59 -1.64 7.97
CA GLU A 38 -6.93 -2.67 6.99
C GLU A 38 -5.97 -3.86 7.11
N ALA A 39 -4.66 -3.63 7.13
CA ALA A 39 -3.68 -4.70 7.25
C ALA A 39 -3.85 -5.54 8.53
N ILE A 40 -4.11 -4.89 9.66
CA ILE A 40 -4.30 -5.55 10.96
C ILE A 40 -5.50 -6.51 10.94
N LYS A 41 -6.59 -6.17 10.22
CA LYS A 41 -7.74 -7.08 10.10
C LYS A 41 -7.30 -8.43 9.52
N TYR A 42 -6.52 -8.41 8.44
CA TYR A 42 -6.04 -9.63 7.78
C TYR A 42 -4.98 -10.37 8.60
N LEU A 43 -4.06 -9.63 9.25
CA LEU A 43 -3.04 -10.26 10.10
C LEU A 43 -3.64 -10.98 11.32
N ASN A 44 -4.76 -10.50 11.85
CA ASN A 44 -5.45 -11.15 12.98
C ASN A 44 -6.15 -12.45 12.58
N ASP A 45 -6.56 -12.58 11.32
CA ASP A 45 -7.27 -13.75 10.80
C ASP A 45 -6.33 -14.91 10.36
N LYS A 46 -5.05 -14.86 10.78
CA LYS A 46 -3.97 -15.78 10.37
C LYS A 46 -3.65 -15.75 8.86
N CYS A 47 -3.96 -14.66 8.17
CA CYS A 47 -3.52 -14.46 6.79
C CYS A 47 -2.00 -14.24 6.71
N SER A 48 -1.45 -14.35 5.50
CA SER A 48 -0.02 -14.17 5.29
C SER A 48 0.41 -12.71 5.47
N ALA A 49 1.70 -12.48 5.74
CA ALA A 49 2.26 -11.13 5.75
C ALA A 49 2.05 -10.42 4.40
N ILE A 50 2.05 -11.19 3.30
CA ILE A 50 1.81 -10.72 1.95
C ILE A 50 0.40 -10.17 1.81
N ASP A 51 -0.62 -10.91 2.25
CA ASP A 51 -2.01 -10.45 2.24
C ASP A 51 -2.15 -9.13 3.00
N GLY A 52 -1.55 -9.05 4.19
CA GLY A 52 -1.57 -7.84 5.02
C GLY A 52 -0.98 -6.62 4.30
N VAL A 53 0.15 -6.78 3.61
CA VAL A 53 0.78 -5.71 2.81
C VAL A 53 -0.07 -5.33 1.60
N ILE A 54 -0.59 -6.30 0.85
CA ILE A 54 -1.45 -6.05 -0.31
C ILE A 54 -2.67 -5.21 0.10
N HIS A 55 -3.31 -5.56 1.22
CA HIS A 55 -4.46 -4.80 1.73
C HIS A 55 -4.07 -3.40 2.25
N ALA A 56 -2.93 -3.26 2.91
CA ALA A 56 -2.42 -1.96 3.33
C ALA A 56 -2.21 -1.02 2.14
N ILE A 57 -1.49 -1.50 1.11
CA ILE A 57 -1.15 -0.70 -0.08
C ILE A 57 -2.39 -0.45 -0.93
N THR A 58 -3.30 -1.43 -1.07
CA THR A 58 -4.60 -1.22 -1.74
C THR A 58 -5.36 -0.06 -1.10
N SER A 59 -5.36 0.04 0.24
CA SER A 59 -6.01 1.15 0.95
C SER A 59 -5.33 2.50 0.68
N LEU A 60 -4.03 2.53 0.39
CA LEU A 60 -3.32 3.76 0.02
C LEU A 60 -3.60 4.12 -1.43
N GLU A 61 -3.53 3.16 -2.37
CA GLU A 61 -3.82 3.36 -3.79
C GLU A 61 -5.26 3.82 -4.06
N ASP A 62 -6.21 3.39 -3.24
CA ASP A 62 -7.61 3.84 -3.31
C ASP A 62 -7.82 5.25 -2.75
N ASN A 63 -6.81 5.85 -2.12
CA ASN A 63 -6.88 7.17 -1.49
C ASN A 63 -6.28 8.25 -2.42
N ASP A 64 -7.11 9.20 -2.82
CA ASP A 64 -6.81 10.27 -3.77
C ASP A 64 -5.75 11.27 -3.29
N VAL A 65 -5.44 11.30 -1.99
CA VAL A 65 -4.40 12.19 -1.45
C VAL A 65 -2.98 11.66 -1.71
N THR A 66 -2.85 10.38 -2.08
CA THR A 66 -1.56 9.73 -2.31
C THR A 66 -1.17 9.76 -3.78
N ASN A 67 0.13 9.86 -4.07
CA ASN A 67 0.63 9.72 -5.44
C ASN A 67 0.82 8.23 -5.78
N ALA A 68 -0.28 7.47 -5.71
CA ALA A 68 -0.34 6.05 -6.04
C ALA A 68 -1.79 5.70 -6.45
N GLY A 69 -1.96 4.73 -7.34
CA GLY A 69 -3.27 4.29 -7.80
C GLY A 69 -4.14 5.43 -8.32
N LEU A 70 -5.25 5.71 -7.60
CA LEU A 70 -6.24 6.72 -7.96
C LEU A 70 -5.69 8.16 -7.93
N GLY A 71 -4.83 8.49 -6.97
CA GLY A 71 -4.29 9.85 -6.78
C GLY A 71 -2.98 10.13 -7.52
N SER A 72 -2.56 9.21 -8.39
CA SER A 72 -1.32 9.31 -9.14
C SER A 72 -1.23 10.57 -10.01
N ASN A 73 -0.02 11.11 -10.09
CA ASN A 73 0.31 12.20 -10.99
C ASN A 73 0.10 11.81 -12.46
N LEU A 74 -0.17 12.82 -13.28
CA LEU A 74 -0.26 12.67 -14.73
C LEU A 74 1.13 12.77 -15.36
N ASN A 75 1.37 11.95 -16.38
CA ASN A 75 2.53 12.07 -17.26
C ASN A 75 2.37 13.25 -18.23
N LEU A 76 3.36 13.46 -19.11
CA LEU A 76 3.36 14.56 -20.09
C LEU A 76 2.17 14.53 -21.06
N ASN A 77 1.57 13.36 -21.28
CA ASN A 77 0.41 13.17 -22.14
C ASN A 77 -0.92 13.31 -21.37
N GLY A 78 -0.87 13.63 -20.08
CA GLY A 78 -2.06 13.73 -19.23
C GLY A 78 -2.62 12.38 -18.79
N CYS A 79 -1.85 11.29 -18.90
CA CYS A 79 -2.28 9.94 -18.52
C CYS A 79 -1.64 9.51 -17.19
N VAL A 80 -2.30 8.61 -16.46
CA VAL A 80 -1.74 7.97 -15.26
C VAL A 80 -0.98 6.70 -15.67
N GLU A 81 0.25 6.57 -15.20
CA GLU A 81 1.10 5.40 -15.32
C GLU A 81 1.66 5.06 -13.95
N CYS A 82 1.36 3.85 -13.46
CA CYS A 82 1.73 3.42 -12.11
C CYS A 82 2.83 2.35 -12.14
N ASP A 83 3.70 2.43 -11.14
CA ASP A 83 4.71 1.41 -10.85
C ASP A 83 4.42 0.82 -9.47
N ALA A 84 4.55 -0.50 -9.33
CA ALA A 84 4.41 -1.19 -8.04
C ALA A 84 5.23 -2.48 -8.00
N SER A 85 5.65 -2.88 -6.80
CA SER A 85 6.40 -4.12 -6.59
C SER A 85 6.09 -4.73 -5.23
N LEU A 86 6.15 -6.06 -5.16
CA LEU A 86 5.93 -6.85 -3.95
C LEU A 86 7.00 -7.94 -3.82
N MET A 87 7.39 -8.26 -2.59
CA MET A 87 8.37 -9.31 -2.30
C MET A 87 7.97 -10.08 -1.06
N ASP A 88 8.00 -11.40 -1.13
CA ASP A 88 7.87 -12.28 0.03
C ASP A 88 9.25 -12.59 0.61
N GLY A 89 9.50 -12.10 1.83
CA GLY A 89 10.76 -12.34 2.54
C GLY A 89 10.99 -13.81 2.96
N ARG A 90 9.94 -14.65 2.95
CA ARG A 90 10.07 -16.07 3.31
C ARG A 90 10.54 -16.93 2.15
N SER A 91 9.91 -16.78 0.98
CA SER A 91 10.25 -17.52 -0.25
C SER A 91 11.36 -16.85 -1.06
N LEU A 92 11.54 -15.54 -0.88
CA LEU A 92 12.32 -14.65 -1.74
C LEU A 92 11.70 -14.42 -3.12
N ASP A 93 10.45 -14.84 -3.32
CA ASP A 93 9.69 -14.55 -4.54
C ASP A 93 9.33 -13.05 -4.59
N TRP A 94 9.27 -12.52 -5.81
CA TRP A 94 8.99 -11.12 -6.06
C TRP A 94 8.24 -10.92 -7.37
N GLY A 95 7.45 -9.85 -7.42
CA GLY A 95 6.74 -9.42 -8.62
C GLY A 95 6.73 -7.90 -8.72
N ALA A 96 6.67 -7.38 -9.94
CA ALA A 96 6.68 -5.95 -10.20
C ALA A 96 5.96 -5.62 -11.51
N VAL A 97 5.39 -4.43 -11.55
CA VAL A 97 4.76 -3.82 -12.73
C VAL A 97 5.29 -2.40 -12.90
N GLY A 98 5.38 -1.95 -14.15
CA GLY A 98 5.81 -0.60 -14.47
C GLY A 98 5.05 -0.01 -15.65
N ALA A 99 4.90 1.31 -15.65
CA ALA A 99 4.10 2.08 -16.62
C ALA A 99 2.68 1.51 -16.83
N LEU A 100 2.08 0.98 -15.76
CA LEU A 100 0.80 0.31 -15.83
C LEU A 100 -0.33 1.33 -15.93
N GLN A 101 -1.16 1.21 -16.96
CA GLN A 101 -2.33 2.08 -17.18
C GLN A 101 -3.63 1.30 -16.98
N GLY A 102 -4.67 1.98 -16.50
CA GLY A 102 -6.04 1.44 -16.43
C GLY A 102 -6.29 0.37 -15.37
N ILE A 103 -5.30 0.06 -14.53
CA ILE A 103 -5.44 -0.86 -13.39
C ILE A 103 -5.64 -0.05 -12.11
N LYS A 104 -6.74 -0.32 -11.39
CA LYS A 104 -7.10 0.41 -10.17
C LYS A 104 -6.04 0.26 -9.07
N ASN A 105 -5.57 -0.97 -8.83
CA ASN A 105 -4.65 -1.30 -7.75
C ASN A 105 -3.38 -1.99 -8.30
N PRO A 106 -2.37 -1.21 -8.72
CA PRO A 106 -1.10 -1.71 -9.25
C PRO A 106 -0.43 -2.78 -8.36
N ILE A 107 -0.51 -2.68 -7.03
CA ILE A 107 0.12 -3.67 -6.13
C ILE A 107 -0.42 -5.09 -6.33
N LYS A 108 -1.70 -5.24 -6.68
CA LYS A 108 -2.31 -6.56 -6.94
C LYS A 108 -1.85 -7.15 -8.27
N ALA A 109 -1.49 -6.30 -9.23
CA ALA A 109 -0.89 -6.76 -10.48
C ALA A 109 0.58 -7.18 -10.31
N ALA A 110 1.23 -6.76 -9.21
CA ALA A 110 2.60 -7.12 -8.87
C ALA A 110 2.71 -8.36 -7.96
N GLU A 111 1.59 -9.01 -7.63
CA GLU A 111 1.59 -10.24 -6.83
C GLU A 111 2.22 -11.41 -7.63
N CYS A 112 3.06 -12.21 -6.96
CA CYS A 112 3.84 -13.31 -7.53
C CYS A 112 3.27 -14.68 -7.15
#